data_AF-A0A6S7HM22-F1
#
_entry.id   AF-A0A6S7HM22-F1
#
_cell.length_a   1.000
_cell.length_b   1.000
_cell.length_c   1.000
_cell.angle_alpha   90.00
_cell.angle_beta   90.00
_cell.angle_gamma   90.00
#
_symmetry.space_group_name_H-M   'P 1'
#
loop_
_entity.id
_entity.type
_entity.pdbx_description
1 polymer ?
#
loop_
_entity_poly.entity_id
_entity_poly.type
_entity_poly.pdbx_seq_one_letter_code
_entity_poly.pdbx_strand_id
1 'polypeptide(L)'
;MSSAKISLDKEAFFRRTKKIYTAWKASSSENGASFSEVDSIVVAVGNDDDVIYSKSTALHQWLFGYELTDTLLVLAESSVDILASKKKIDFLKPLQEAQKKHEGFPTINLHLRDKSDKDKTNIQKLIDVIKGSKKGKNVGVFQKDNFHNEFIDSWNDNFKKNSFRKVDISAHVAYAMASKEDSEVNHIKKASLVSSDIFSKFFKGHIMEIVDQEKRVKHSKIADNLDAALDSKKYLLAGMDSDQTEMCFSPIIQSGENYSLKFSATSNDDRLDYGVIICTFGVRYRYYCSSIIRTMLVQPTEEQQANYNILLSTLDAVVEKLKDGVKLSDVYNVAADHVKEKKPELQGNFVKSIGFATGIEFREGSLMINAKSNHKAQKGMVFCVSVGFSGLVKKGEDSKKDKQYALFIGDTVLVNENTAATLLTPAKKKINNVGIFLKDEDEQEDSDNADDEDLLRSAEGKSKLLENRTR
;
A
#
# COMPACT_ATOMS: atom_id res chain seq x y z
N MET A 1 -17.83 17.31 2.69
CA MET A 1 -16.77 18.35 2.69
C MET A 1 -17.00 19.34 3.83
N SER A 2 -16.63 18.96 5.06
CA SER A 2 -16.34 19.99 6.07
C SER A 2 -15.13 20.79 5.58
N SER A 3 -15.18 22.11 5.67
CA SER A 3 -14.17 23.01 5.09
C SER A 3 -12.88 22.99 5.92
N ALA A 4 -12.12 21.90 5.90
CA ALA A 4 -10.71 21.96 6.25
C ALA A 4 -10.07 23.00 5.32
N LYS A 5 -9.61 24.12 5.89
CA LYS A 5 -9.00 25.21 5.14
C LYS A 5 -7.78 24.65 4.39
N ILE A 6 -7.89 24.52 3.07
CA ILE A 6 -6.79 24.07 2.20
C ILE A 6 -5.57 24.92 2.54
N SER A 7 -4.48 24.27 2.93
CA SER A 7 -3.26 24.96 3.39
C SER A 7 -2.03 24.19 2.96
N LEU A 8 -1.03 24.93 2.49
CA LEU A 8 0.24 24.38 2.02
C LEU A 8 1.25 24.37 3.17
N ASP A 9 1.83 23.20 3.45
CA ASP A 9 2.99 23.09 4.34
C ASP A 9 4.26 23.48 3.57
N LYS A 10 4.63 24.75 3.70
CA LYS A 10 5.77 25.35 2.98
C LYS A 10 7.09 24.73 3.43
N GLU A 11 7.26 24.48 4.72
CA GLU A 11 8.51 23.92 5.26
C GLU A 11 8.70 22.48 4.77
N ALA A 12 7.62 21.69 4.73
CA ALA A 12 7.66 20.37 4.12
C ALA A 12 8.05 20.45 2.63
N PHE A 13 7.47 21.37 1.85
CA PHE A 13 7.85 21.57 0.44
C PHE A 13 9.36 21.81 0.27
N PHE A 14 9.94 22.76 1.03
CA PHE A 14 11.37 23.08 0.91
C PHE A 14 12.26 21.92 1.35
N ARG A 15 11.95 21.29 2.50
CA ARG A 15 12.71 20.13 3.00
C ARG A 15 12.69 18.97 2.01
N ARG A 16 11.52 18.64 1.48
CA ARG A 16 11.30 17.50 0.57
C ARG A 16 11.91 17.76 -0.81
N THR A 17 11.74 18.97 -1.35
CA THR A 17 12.41 19.35 -2.61
C THR A 17 13.92 19.32 -2.45
N LYS A 18 14.47 19.81 -1.33
CA LYS A 18 15.92 19.73 -1.05
C LYS A 18 16.43 18.28 -1.01
N LYS A 19 15.65 17.31 -0.52
CA LYS A 19 16.01 15.88 -0.60
C LYS A 19 16.18 15.43 -2.06
N ILE A 20 15.27 15.81 -2.96
CA ILE A 20 15.37 15.49 -4.39
C ILE A 20 16.63 16.11 -5.00
N TYR A 21 16.87 17.40 -4.77
CA TYR A 21 18.07 18.08 -5.30
C TYR A 21 19.37 17.50 -4.74
N THR A 22 19.38 17.07 -3.48
CA THR A 22 20.55 16.44 -2.86
C THR A 22 20.83 15.08 -3.51
N ALA A 23 19.81 14.24 -3.70
CA ALA A 23 19.93 12.97 -4.40
C ALA A 23 20.36 13.16 -5.87
N TRP A 24 19.81 14.19 -6.53
CA TRP A 24 20.14 14.54 -7.91
C TRP A 24 21.59 15.01 -8.09
N LYS A 25 22.16 15.73 -7.11
CA LYS A 25 23.55 16.23 -7.15
C LYS A 25 24.60 15.21 -6.66
N ALA A 26 24.19 14.13 -5.99
CA ALA A 26 25.12 13.14 -5.46
C ALA A 26 25.91 12.45 -6.60
N SER A 27 27.24 12.41 -6.49
CA SER A 27 28.14 11.84 -7.50
C SER A 27 28.23 10.30 -7.45
N SER A 28 27.86 9.68 -6.33
CA SER A 28 27.85 8.23 -6.15
C SER A 28 26.55 7.76 -5.52
N SER A 29 26.04 6.62 -5.99
CA SER A 29 24.83 5.99 -5.49
C SER A 29 25.18 4.95 -4.42
N GLU A 30 25.47 5.38 -3.18
CA GLU A 30 25.69 4.42 -2.07
C GLU A 30 24.49 3.47 -1.87
N ASN A 31 23.30 3.85 -2.33
CA ASN A 31 22.08 3.03 -2.28
C ASN A 31 21.20 3.12 -3.55
N GLY A 32 21.78 3.42 -4.71
CA GLY A 32 21.04 3.45 -5.99
C GLY A 32 20.28 4.75 -6.32
N ALA A 33 20.49 5.86 -5.58
CA ALA A 33 19.70 7.09 -5.70
C ALA A 33 20.32 8.24 -6.52
N SER A 34 21.49 8.04 -7.15
CA SER A 34 22.08 9.08 -8.00
C SER A 34 21.57 8.95 -9.44
N PHE A 35 20.96 10.02 -9.92
CA PHE A 35 20.57 10.23 -11.33
C PHE A 35 21.19 11.53 -11.83
N SER A 36 22.47 11.75 -11.47
CA SER A 36 23.22 12.98 -11.75
C SER A 36 23.40 13.28 -13.24
N GLU A 37 23.23 12.27 -14.11
CA GLU A 37 23.21 12.43 -15.56
C GLU A 37 22.02 13.24 -16.09
N VAL A 38 20.98 13.44 -15.27
CA VAL A 38 19.80 14.21 -15.62
C VAL A 38 20.10 15.71 -15.55
N ASP A 39 19.65 16.43 -16.58
CA ASP A 39 19.77 17.87 -16.74
C ASP A 39 18.58 18.63 -16.14
N SER A 40 17.39 18.05 -16.16
CA SER A 40 16.18 18.56 -15.48
C SER A 40 15.18 17.44 -15.23
N ILE A 41 14.25 17.64 -14.29
CA ILE A 41 13.16 16.71 -13.99
C ILE A 41 11.85 17.32 -14.45
N VAL A 42 11.03 16.55 -15.15
CA VAL A 42 9.68 16.95 -15.56
C VAL A 42 8.67 16.00 -14.97
N VAL A 43 7.65 16.57 -14.34
CA VAL A 43 6.47 15.86 -13.83
C VAL A 43 5.23 16.52 -14.39
N ALA A 44 4.41 15.71 -15.07
CA ALA A 44 3.20 16.16 -15.74
C ALA A 44 2.02 15.36 -15.21
N VAL A 45 1.08 16.04 -14.56
CA VAL A 45 -0.12 15.41 -13.99
C VAL A 45 -1.33 15.91 -14.76
N GLY A 46 -2.07 14.99 -15.37
CA GLY A 46 -3.35 15.27 -16.03
C GLY A 46 -4.53 15.12 -15.08
N ASN A 47 -5.72 14.90 -15.63
CA ASN A 47 -6.91 14.52 -14.89
C ASN A 47 -7.35 13.15 -15.39
N ASP A 48 -7.19 12.12 -14.57
CA ASP A 48 -7.55 10.74 -14.89
C ASP A 48 -8.08 10.06 -13.63
N ASP A 49 -9.39 9.82 -13.60
CA ASP A 49 -10.08 9.28 -12.43
C ASP A 49 -9.79 7.78 -12.21
N ASP A 50 -9.24 7.08 -13.22
CA ASP A 50 -8.87 5.65 -13.13
C ASP A 50 -7.46 5.46 -12.52
N VAL A 51 -6.65 6.52 -12.46
CA VAL A 51 -5.27 6.45 -11.96
C VAL A 51 -5.23 6.70 -10.45
N ILE A 52 -5.30 5.62 -9.67
CA ILE A 52 -5.21 5.69 -8.19
C ILE A 52 -3.77 6.00 -7.72
N TYR A 53 -2.77 5.36 -8.35
CA TYR A 53 -1.35 5.51 -8.00
C TYR A 53 -0.51 5.80 -9.24
N SER A 54 0.25 6.89 -9.17
CA SER A 54 1.31 7.21 -10.12
C SER A 54 2.46 7.90 -9.38
N LYS A 55 3.67 7.85 -9.95
CA LYS A 55 4.83 8.53 -9.35
C LYS A 55 4.64 10.05 -9.37
N SER A 56 3.99 10.58 -10.40
CA SER A 56 3.71 12.00 -10.58
C SER A 56 2.73 12.54 -9.54
N THR A 57 1.60 11.86 -9.34
CA THR A 57 0.61 12.25 -8.32
C THR A 57 1.15 12.06 -6.92
N ALA A 58 1.91 10.98 -6.67
CA ALA A 58 2.58 10.75 -5.40
C ALA A 58 3.59 11.85 -5.07
N LEU A 59 4.38 12.31 -6.05
CA LEU A 59 5.29 13.42 -5.87
C LEU A 59 4.55 14.73 -5.57
N HIS A 60 3.44 15.01 -6.26
CA HIS A 60 2.60 16.18 -5.96
C HIS A 60 2.05 16.12 -4.52
N GLN A 61 1.50 14.99 -4.11
CA GLN A 61 0.98 14.77 -2.77
C GLN A 61 2.09 14.91 -1.71
N TRP A 62 3.31 14.45 -2.02
CA TRP A 62 4.46 14.60 -1.13
C TRP A 62 4.96 16.04 -1.04
N LEU A 63 5.05 16.77 -2.15
CA LEU A 63 5.58 18.14 -2.16
C LEU A 63 4.56 19.17 -1.67
N PHE A 64 3.30 19.02 -2.08
CA PHE A 64 2.26 20.02 -1.89
C PHE A 64 1.21 19.64 -0.84
N GLY A 65 1.18 18.36 -0.42
CA GLY A 65 0.10 17.83 0.41
C GLY A 65 -1.20 17.54 -0.36
N TYR A 66 -1.21 17.77 -1.68
CA TYR A 66 -2.37 17.62 -2.55
C TYR A 66 -1.93 17.17 -3.94
N GLU A 67 -2.84 16.48 -4.62
CA GLU A 67 -2.72 16.27 -6.05
C GLU A 67 -3.17 17.52 -6.83
N LEU A 68 -2.28 18.04 -7.66
CA LEU A 68 -2.57 19.16 -8.55
C LEU A 68 -2.70 18.63 -9.99
N THR A 69 -3.93 18.35 -10.43
CA THR A 69 -4.23 17.93 -11.81
C THR A 69 -3.86 19.01 -12.83
N ASP A 70 -3.80 18.71 -14.12
CA ASP A 70 -3.49 19.68 -15.18
C ASP A 70 -2.33 20.64 -14.84
N THR A 71 -1.23 20.07 -14.34
CA THR A 71 -0.08 20.83 -13.83
C THR A 71 1.21 20.25 -14.38
N LEU A 72 2.11 21.12 -14.83
CA LEU A 72 3.50 20.77 -15.13
C LEU A 72 4.40 21.31 -14.03
N LEU A 73 5.29 20.46 -13.54
CA LEU A 73 6.37 20.78 -12.62
C LEU A 73 7.70 20.48 -13.31
N VAL A 74 8.57 21.48 -13.39
CA VAL A 74 9.94 21.33 -13.90
C VAL A 74 10.92 21.69 -12.79
N LEU A 75 11.80 20.75 -12.44
CA LEU A 75 12.94 21.00 -11.55
C LEU A 75 14.20 21.13 -12.42
N ALA A 76 14.72 22.35 -12.52
CA ALA A 76 15.95 22.69 -13.22
C ALA A 76 17.07 22.97 -12.20
N GLU A 77 18.32 23.13 -12.65
CA GLU A 77 19.46 23.33 -11.75
C GLU A 77 19.28 24.53 -10.81
N SER A 78 18.73 25.63 -11.33
CA SER A 78 18.57 26.90 -10.63
C SER A 78 17.12 27.36 -10.47
N SER A 79 16.13 26.59 -10.94
CA SER A 79 14.71 26.95 -10.80
C SER A 79 13.77 25.76 -10.57
N VAL A 80 12.64 26.06 -9.94
CA VAL A 80 11.45 25.21 -9.86
C VAL A 80 10.33 25.94 -10.57
N ASP A 81 9.89 25.43 -11.72
CA ASP A 81 8.89 26.05 -12.56
C ASP A 81 7.59 25.25 -12.52
N ILE A 82 6.47 25.92 -12.21
CA ILE A 82 5.16 25.29 -12.10
C ILE A 82 4.16 25.99 -13.02
N LEU A 83 3.61 25.27 -14.00
CA LEU A 83 2.52 25.75 -14.85
C LEU A 83 1.20 25.13 -14.40
N ALA A 84 0.28 25.97 -13.93
CA ALA A 84 -1.01 25.52 -13.41
C ALA A 84 -2.12 26.57 -13.58
N SER A 85 -3.36 26.19 -13.27
CA SER A 85 -4.52 27.10 -13.31
C SER A 85 -4.43 28.19 -12.23
N LYS A 86 -5.19 29.28 -12.40
CA LYS A 86 -5.21 30.44 -11.49
C LYS A 86 -5.35 30.06 -10.02
N LYS A 87 -6.32 29.20 -9.70
CA LYS A 87 -6.58 28.74 -8.32
C LYS A 87 -5.39 27.99 -7.72
N LYS A 88 -4.71 27.15 -8.52
CA LYS A 88 -3.52 26.37 -8.10
C LYS A 88 -2.30 27.27 -7.93
N ILE A 89 -2.11 28.25 -8.82
CA ILE A 89 -1.06 29.26 -8.69
C ILE A 89 -1.27 30.09 -7.43
N ASP A 90 -2.49 30.56 -7.16
CA ASP A 90 -2.78 31.32 -5.94
C ASP A 90 -2.55 30.50 -4.67
N PHE A 91 -2.79 29.18 -4.71
CA PHE A 91 -2.44 28.25 -3.63
C PHE A 91 -0.92 28.09 -3.42
N LEU A 92 -0.11 28.13 -4.50
CA LEU A 92 1.34 27.94 -4.46
C LEU A 92 2.14 29.24 -4.22
N LYS A 93 1.55 30.41 -4.47
CA LYS A 93 2.16 31.74 -4.25
C LYS A 93 2.88 31.91 -2.91
N PRO A 94 2.36 31.41 -1.76
CA PRO A 94 3.05 31.52 -0.48
C PRO A 94 4.47 30.92 -0.46
N LEU A 95 4.81 30.03 -1.40
CA LEU A 95 6.17 29.49 -1.53
C LEU A 95 7.19 30.54 -1.97
N GLN A 96 6.84 31.45 -2.87
CA GLN A 96 7.77 32.49 -3.35
C GLN A 96 8.18 33.45 -2.23
N GLU A 97 7.25 33.79 -1.35
CA GLU A 97 7.53 34.60 -0.16
C GLU A 97 8.36 33.83 0.87
N ALA A 98 8.04 32.55 1.11
CA ALA A 98 8.80 31.73 2.04
C ALA A 98 10.23 31.42 1.54
N GLN A 99 10.44 31.34 0.23
CA GLN A 99 11.76 31.11 -0.37
C GLN A 99 12.81 32.13 0.10
N LYS A 100 12.42 33.37 0.43
CA LYS A 100 13.32 34.39 0.97
C LYS A 100 14.07 33.94 2.25
N LYS A 101 13.54 32.92 2.94
CA LYS A 101 14.14 32.32 4.14
C LYS A 101 14.96 31.06 3.87
N HIS A 102 14.97 30.56 2.63
CA HIS A 102 15.69 29.36 2.22
C HIS A 102 16.81 29.73 1.22
N GLU A 103 17.90 30.27 1.75
CA GLU A 103 19.08 30.66 0.95
C GLU A 103 19.64 29.47 0.15
N GLY A 104 20.04 29.74 -1.10
CA GLY A 104 20.54 28.72 -2.03
C GLY A 104 19.47 27.78 -2.61
N PHE A 105 18.19 27.98 -2.29
CA PHE A 105 17.11 27.22 -2.92
C PHE A 105 16.81 27.73 -4.34
N PRO A 106 16.64 26.85 -5.35
CA PRO A 106 16.31 27.20 -6.73
C PRO A 106 15.08 28.13 -6.86
N THR A 107 15.16 29.18 -7.69
CA THR A 107 14.09 30.19 -7.86
C THR A 107 12.75 29.54 -8.19
N ILE A 108 11.69 29.89 -7.45
CA ILE A 108 10.34 29.36 -7.69
C ILE A 108 9.60 30.28 -8.68
N ASN A 109 9.33 29.75 -9.87
CA ASN A 109 8.59 30.43 -10.94
C ASN A 109 7.20 29.82 -11.08
N LEU A 110 6.18 30.67 -11.02
CA LEU A 110 4.78 30.26 -11.15
C LEU A 110 4.21 30.81 -12.47
N HIS A 111 3.87 29.90 -13.38
CA HIS A 111 3.34 30.20 -14.70
C HIS A 111 1.82 29.96 -14.71
N LEU A 112 1.04 30.96 -15.11
CA LEU A 112 -0.41 30.84 -15.21
C LEU A 112 -0.79 30.20 -16.53
N ARG A 113 -1.63 29.17 -16.49
CA ARG A 113 -2.22 28.60 -17.71
C ARG A 113 -3.03 29.64 -18.50
N ASP A 114 -2.77 29.70 -19.80
CA ASP A 114 -3.42 30.58 -20.76
C ASP A 114 -4.21 29.76 -21.77
N LYS A 115 -5.54 29.80 -21.63
CA LYS A 115 -6.43 29.06 -22.54
C LYS A 115 -6.51 29.70 -23.93
N SER A 116 -6.15 30.98 -24.08
CA SER A 116 -6.29 31.71 -25.35
C SER A 116 -5.29 31.24 -26.40
N ASP A 117 -4.07 30.89 -25.98
CA ASP A 117 -3.01 30.35 -26.85
C ASP A 117 -2.76 28.85 -26.63
N LYS A 118 -3.67 28.18 -25.89
CA LYS A 118 -3.56 26.77 -25.49
C LYS A 118 -2.23 26.47 -24.79
N ASP A 119 -1.81 27.36 -23.90
CA ASP A 119 -0.59 27.28 -23.12
C ASP A 119 0.71 27.31 -23.95
N LYS A 120 0.66 27.58 -25.26
CA LYS A 120 1.80 27.47 -26.18
C LYS A 120 2.99 28.30 -25.72
N THR A 121 2.75 29.55 -25.32
CA THR A 121 3.81 30.46 -24.86
C THR A 121 4.47 29.97 -23.59
N ASN A 122 3.69 29.49 -22.62
CA ASN A 122 4.24 29.02 -21.33
C ASN A 122 4.89 27.65 -21.45
N ILE A 123 4.37 26.75 -22.30
CA ILE A 123 5.03 25.50 -22.66
C ILE A 123 6.41 25.79 -23.26
N GLN A 124 6.51 26.76 -24.18
CA GLN A 124 7.79 27.14 -24.77
C GLN A 124 8.78 27.65 -23.70
N LYS A 125 8.33 28.48 -22.76
CA LYS A 125 9.18 28.92 -21.63
C LYS A 125 9.71 27.75 -20.82
N LEU A 126 8.90 26.75 -20.51
CA LEU A 126 9.34 25.55 -19.78
C LEU A 126 10.36 24.73 -20.59
N ILE A 127 10.18 24.62 -21.91
CA ILE A 127 11.16 23.99 -22.80
C ILE A 127 12.50 24.74 -22.77
N ASP A 128 12.46 26.08 -22.75
CA ASP A 128 13.67 26.90 -22.68
C ASP A 128 14.37 26.76 -21.33
N VAL A 129 13.61 26.66 -20.23
CA VAL A 129 14.14 26.31 -18.88
C VAL A 129 14.85 24.96 -18.91
N ILE A 130 14.24 23.94 -19.52
CA ILE A 130 14.84 22.61 -19.65
C ILE A 130 16.15 22.68 -20.44
N LYS A 131 16.18 23.41 -21.56
CA LYS A 131 17.39 23.59 -22.39
C LYS A 131 18.50 24.35 -21.68
N GLY A 132 18.13 25.31 -20.82
CA GLY A 132 19.07 26.11 -20.03
C GLY A 132 19.60 25.40 -18.77
N SER A 133 19.00 24.29 -18.36
CA SER A 133 19.40 23.55 -17.17
C SER A 133 20.56 22.60 -17.48
N LYS A 134 21.70 22.74 -16.80
CA LYS A 134 22.92 21.95 -17.04
C LYS A 134 23.27 21.86 -18.54
N LYS A 135 23.23 20.65 -19.14
CA LYS A 135 23.50 20.44 -20.57
C LYS A 135 22.23 20.48 -21.44
N GLY A 136 21.05 20.53 -20.82
CA GLY A 136 19.76 20.66 -21.51
C GLY A 136 19.37 19.50 -22.41
N LYS A 137 19.86 18.28 -22.17
CA LYS A 137 19.64 17.10 -23.04
C LYS A 137 18.89 15.98 -22.34
N ASN A 138 19.31 15.59 -21.15
CA ASN A 138 18.76 14.44 -20.43
C ASN A 138 17.64 14.89 -19.49
N VAL A 139 16.41 14.47 -19.74
CA VAL A 139 15.25 14.87 -18.93
C VAL A 139 14.76 13.68 -18.13
N GLY A 140 14.79 13.81 -16.81
CA GLY A 140 14.24 12.85 -15.86
C GLY A 140 12.72 12.88 -15.91
N VAL A 141 12.11 11.71 -16.12
CA VAL A 141 10.66 11.52 -16.20
C VAL A 141 10.25 10.24 -15.46
N PHE A 142 8.96 10.09 -15.20
CA PHE A 142 8.37 8.81 -14.77
C PHE A 142 7.79 8.10 -15.98
N GLN A 143 8.52 7.12 -16.54
CA GLN A 143 8.16 6.55 -17.86
C GLN A 143 6.84 5.76 -17.87
N LYS A 144 6.39 5.28 -16.71
CA LYS A 144 5.14 4.52 -16.58
C LYS A 144 3.90 5.39 -16.41
N ASP A 145 4.09 6.66 -16.09
CA ASP A 145 2.98 7.60 -15.93
C ASP A 145 2.55 8.10 -17.30
N ASN A 146 1.26 7.95 -17.62
CA ASN A 146 0.74 8.21 -18.94
C ASN A 146 -0.64 8.87 -18.89
N PHE A 147 -0.68 10.10 -18.41
CA PHE A 147 -1.89 10.92 -18.39
C PHE A 147 -2.24 11.42 -19.79
N HIS A 148 -3.54 11.52 -20.08
CA HIS A 148 -4.05 12.04 -21.34
C HIS A 148 -5.17 13.05 -21.14
N ASN A 149 -5.00 14.22 -21.72
CA ASN A 149 -6.04 15.22 -21.97
C ASN A 149 -5.45 16.33 -22.87
N GLU A 150 -6.27 17.26 -23.34
CA GLU A 150 -5.84 18.33 -24.26
C GLU A 150 -4.58 19.08 -23.78
N PHE A 151 -4.46 19.33 -22.47
CA PHE A 151 -3.30 20.02 -21.89
C PHE A 151 -2.03 19.17 -21.92
N ILE A 152 -2.12 17.92 -21.44
CA ILE A 152 -0.98 17.00 -21.36
C ILE A 152 -0.54 16.56 -22.76
N ASP A 153 -1.47 16.36 -23.68
CA ASP A 153 -1.16 16.00 -25.07
C ASP A 153 -0.45 17.17 -25.78
N SER A 154 -0.90 18.41 -25.58
CA SER A 154 -0.21 19.61 -26.07
C SER A 154 1.21 19.73 -25.53
N TRP A 155 1.42 19.48 -24.23
CA TRP A 155 2.76 19.40 -23.63
C TRP A 155 3.61 18.31 -24.29
N ASN A 156 3.09 17.10 -24.38
CA ASN A 156 3.79 15.94 -24.93
C ASN A 156 4.23 16.16 -26.38
N ASP A 157 3.37 16.77 -27.20
CA ASP A 157 3.68 17.05 -28.60
C ASP A 157 4.77 18.11 -28.76
N ASN A 158 4.77 19.14 -27.92
CA ASN A 158 5.85 20.14 -27.91
C ASN A 158 7.15 19.57 -27.34
N PHE A 159 7.08 18.73 -26.30
CA PHE A 159 8.23 18.05 -25.74
C PHE A 159 8.92 17.16 -26.79
N LYS A 160 8.15 16.36 -27.55
CA LYS A 160 8.66 15.46 -28.60
C LYS A 160 9.35 16.17 -29.77
N LYS A 161 9.04 17.44 -30.04
CA LYS A 161 9.71 18.25 -31.08
C LYS A 161 11.16 18.60 -30.74
N ASN A 162 11.57 18.41 -29.49
CA ASN A 162 12.91 18.69 -29.02
C ASN A 162 13.73 17.41 -28.93
N SER A 163 15.05 17.52 -29.12
CA SER A 163 15.99 16.38 -29.07
C SER A 163 16.35 15.95 -27.64
N PHE A 164 15.38 15.93 -26.73
CA PHE A 164 15.59 15.51 -25.34
C PHE A 164 15.65 13.99 -25.24
N ARG A 165 16.59 13.48 -24.43
CA ARG A 165 16.64 12.09 -24.02
C ARG A 165 15.87 11.92 -22.72
N LYS A 166 14.81 11.10 -22.74
CA LYS A 166 14.08 10.73 -21.51
C LYS A 166 14.88 9.72 -20.69
N VAL A 167 15.04 9.98 -19.40
CA VAL A 167 15.67 9.08 -18.41
C VAL A 167 14.63 8.73 -17.35
N ASP A 168 14.40 7.44 -17.08
CA ASP A 168 13.48 7.05 -16.01
C ASP A 168 14.12 7.29 -14.64
N ILE A 169 13.51 8.16 -13.85
CA ILE A 169 14.00 8.49 -12.49
C ILE A 169 13.11 7.89 -11.39
N SER A 170 12.12 7.09 -11.76
CA SER A 170 11.11 6.53 -10.84
C SER A 170 11.72 5.87 -9.60
N ALA A 171 12.72 5.00 -9.78
CA ALA A 171 13.36 4.30 -8.67
C ALA A 171 14.15 5.24 -7.75
N HIS A 172 14.75 6.29 -8.30
CA HIS A 172 15.55 7.25 -7.54
C HIS A 172 14.67 8.15 -6.67
N VAL A 173 13.56 8.64 -7.24
CA VAL A 173 12.58 9.44 -6.50
C VAL A 173 11.88 8.61 -5.44
N ALA A 174 11.52 7.35 -5.74
CA ALA A 174 11.01 6.41 -4.75
C ALA A 174 11.94 6.29 -3.54
N TYR A 175 13.26 6.18 -3.78
CA TYR A 175 14.25 6.12 -2.71
C TYR A 175 14.32 7.43 -1.90
N ALA A 176 14.27 8.60 -2.56
CA ALA A 176 14.27 9.90 -1.89
C ALA A 176 13.02 10.11 -1.00
N MET A 177 11.90 9.47 -1.35
CA MET A 177 10.62 9.50 -0.62
C MET A 177 10.45 8.33 0.37
N ALA A 178 11.42 7.41 0.44
CA ALA A 178 11.25 6.16 1.15
C ALA A 178 11.15 6.34 2.67
N SER A 179 12.07 7.11 3.26
CA SER A 179 12.03 7.46 4.70
C SER A 179 10.98 8.53 4.98
N LYS A 180 10.02 8.16 5.81
CA LYS A 180 8.86 8.98 6.21
C LYS A 180 9.21 9.92 7.36
N GLU A 181 8.67 11.13 7.30
CA GLU A 181 8.68 12.09 8.40
C GLU A 181 7.62 11.72 9.45
N ASP A 182 7.74 12.24 10.68
CA ASP A 182 6.84 11.88 11.79
C ASP A 182 5.35 12.11 11.47
N SER A 183 5.02 13.17 10.73
CA SER A 183 3.65 13.44 10.28
C SER A 183 3.14 12.40 9.28
N GLU A 184 4.00 11.93 8.38
CA GLU A 184 3.70 10.87 7.41
C GLU A 184 3.52 9.52 8.12
N VAL A 185 4.42 9.18 9.05
CA VAL A 185 4.32 7.98 9.90
C VAL A 185 3.02 7.99 10.70
N ASN A 186 2.61 9.14 11.23
CA ASN A 186 1.35 9.26 11.96
C ASN A 186 0.13 8.98 11.07
N HIS A 187 0.13 9.42 9.81
CA HIS A 187 -0.95 9.08 8.88
C HIS A 187 -1.01 7.57 8.61
N ILE A 188 0.14 6.95 8.34
CA ILE A 188 0.26 5.50 8.12
C ILE A 188 -0.21 4.73 9.37
N LYS A 189 0.18 5.17 10.57
CA LYS A 189 -0.23 4.54 11.83
C LYS A 189 -1.75 4.59 12.01
N LYS A 190 -2.38 5.74 11.75
CA LYS A 190 -3.84 5.88 11.79
C LYS A 190 -4.51 4.93 10.80
N ALA A 191 -4.04 4.92 9.55
CA ALA A 191 -4.54 4.02 8.52
C ALA A 191 -4.42 2.54 8.93
N SER A 192 -3.26 2.15 9.48
CA SER A 192 -2.97 0.78 9.94
C SER A 192 -3.87 0.34 11.11
N LEU A 193 -4.15 1.25 12.05
CA LEU A 193 -5.06 1.00 13.16
C LEU A 193 -6.50 0.80 12.67
N VAL A 194 -6.98 1.64 11.74
CA VAL A 194 -8.31 1.46 11.14
C VAL A 194 -8.39 0.14 10.37
N SER A 195 -7.36 -0.25 9.61
CA SER A 195 -7.33 -1.57 8.96
C SER A 195 -7.42 -2.72 9.97
N SER A 196 -6.72 -2.60 11.10
CA SER A 196 -6.75 -3.61 12.16
C SER A 196 -8.13 -3.69 12.84
N ASP A 197 -8.76 -2.54 13.07
CA ASP A 197 -10.09 -2.43 13.65
C ASP A 197 -11.17 -2.98 12.72
N ILE A 198 -11.13 -2.66 11.42
CA ILE A 198 -12.05 -3.22 10.44
C ILE A 198 -11.89 -4.75 10.36
N PHE A 199 -10.66 -5.27 10.36
CA PHE A 199 -10.47 -6.72 10.38
C PHE A 199 -11.08 -7.34 11.65
N SER A 200 -10.73 -6.80 12.82
CA SER A 200 -11.04 -7.41 14.11
C SER A 200 -12.51 -7.26 14.50
N LYS A 201 -13.11 -6.09 14.23
CA LYS A 201 -14.46 -5.71 14.69
C LYS A 201 -15.54 -5.91 13.63
N PHE A 202 -15.18 -5.96 12.35
CA PHE A 202 -16.13 -6.18 11.26
C PHE A 202 -15.90 -7.52 10.56
N PHE A 203 -14.76 -7.66 9.87
CA PHE A 203 -14.54 -8.77 8.94
C PHE A 203 -14.66 -10.13 9.63
N LYS A 204 -13.99 -10.28 10.77
CA LYS A 204 -14.01 -11.51 11.57
C LYS A 204 -15.43 -11.91 11.99
N GLY A 205 -16.20 -10.98 12.55
CA GLY A 205 -17.59 -11.23 12.93
C GLY A 205 -18.49 -11.52 11.73
N HIS A 206 -18.27 -10.85 10.60
CA HIS A 206 -19.02 -11.08 9.38
C HIS A 206 -18.77 -12.48 8.78
N ILE A 207 -17.51 -12.93 8.77
CA ILE A 207 -17.18 -14.30 8.32
C ILE A 207 -17.76 -15.34 9.27
N MET A 208 -17.68 -15.13 10.59
CA MET A 208 -18.33 -16.02 11.56
C MET A 208 -19.83 -16.11 11.29
N GLU A 209 -20.53 -14.99 11.14
CA GLU A 209 -21.97 -15.00 10.83
C GLU A 209 -22.31 -15.76 9.53
N ILE A 210 -21.46 -15.64 8.49
CA ILE A 210 -21.63 -16.37 7.24
C ILE A 210 -21.47 -17.87 7.45
N VAL A 211 -20.45 -18.30 8.20
CA VAL A 211 -20.18 -19.71 8.50
C VAL A 211 -21.29 -20.29 9.38
N ASP A 212 -21.64 -19.63 10.49
CA ASP A 212 -22.64 -20.07 11.47
C ASP A 212 -24.04 -20.25 10.84
N GLN A 213 -24.40 -19.37 9.90
CA GLN A 213 -25.71 -19.41 9.23
C GLN A 213 -25.66 -20.11 7.86
N GLU A 214 -24.53 -20.74 7.53
CA GLU A 214 -24.27 -21.41 6.26
C GLU A 214 -24.65 -20.56 5.02
N LYS A 215 -24.40 -19.26 5.08
CA LYS A 215 -24.79 -18.31 4.02
C LYS A 215 -23.97 -18.49 2.75
N ARG A 216 -24.67 -18.53 1.62
CA ARG A 216 -24.03 -18.60 0.29
C ARG A 216 -23.67 -17.22 -0.25
N VAL A 217 -22.57 -16.64 0.21
CA VAL A 217 -22.11 -15.29 -0.18
C VAL A 217 -20.94 -15.36 -1.15
N LYS A 218 -20.91 -14.48 -2.16
CA LYS A 218 -19.79 -14.35 -3.11
C LYS A 218 -18.58 -13.63 -2.47
N HIS A 219 -17.36 -13.94 -2.90
CA HIS A 219 -16.17 -13.20 -2.46
C HIS A 219 -16.26 -11.70 -2.77
N SER A 220 -16.67 -11.35 -4.00
CA SER A 220 -16.93 -9.95 -4.42
C SER A 220 -17.87 -9.22 -3.48
N LYS A 221 -18.96 -9.88 -3.06
CA LYS A 221 -19.93 -9.27 -2.15
C LYS A 221 -19.36 -9.04 -0.74
N ILE A 222 -18.49 -9.94 -0.25
CA ILE A 222 -17.79 -9.76 1.02
C ILE A 222 -16.80 -8.59 0.92
N ALA A 223 -16.12 -8.44 -0.22
CA ALA A 223 -15.24 -7.30 -0.48
C ALA A 223 -16.00 -5.97 -0.48
N ASP A 224 -17.15 -5.89 -1.17
CA ASP A 224 -18.03 -4.71 -1.16
C ASP A 224 -18.48 -4.34 0.26
N ASN A 225 -18.85 -5.36 1.06
CA ASN A 225 -19.28 -5.15 2.44
C ASN A 225 -18.12 -4.61 3.31
N LEU A 226 -16.89 -5.06 3.04
CA LEU A 226 -15.69 -4.56 3.74
C LEU A 226 -15.35 -3.13 3.34
N ASP A 227 -15.51 -2.78 2.07
CA ASP A 227 -15.35 -1.42 1.56
C ASP A 227 -16.37 -0.48 2.21
N ALA A 228 -17.65 -0.85 2.18
CA ALA A 228 -18.74 -0.10 2.82
C ALA A 228 -18.60 0.00 4.36
N ALA A 229 -17.85 -0.91 4.99
CA ALA A 229 -17.58 -0.81 6.42
C ALA A 229 -16.74 0.44 6.75
N LEU A 230 -15.85 0.86 5.86
CA LEU A 230 -14.98 2.03 6.04
C LEU A 230 -15.76 3.34 6.10
N ASP A 231 -16.90 3.44 5.41
CA ASP A 231 -17.81 4.59 5.46
C ASP A 231 -18.41 4.80 6.86
N SER A 232 -18.41 3.75 7.68
CA SER A 232 -18.91 3.82 9.04
C SER A 232 -17.90 4.48 9.97
N LYS A 233 -18.26 5.66 10.48
CA LYS A 233 -17.48 6.40 11.49
C LYS A 233 -17.10 5.58 12.73
N LYS A 234 -17.79 4.46 13.00
CA LYS A 234 -17.51 3.59 14.16
C LYS A 234 -16.13 2.93 14.14
N TYR A 235 -15.52 2.75 12.97
CA TYR A 235 -14.18 2.17 12.85
C TYR A 235 -13.08 3.22 12.67
N LEU A 236 -13.46 4.48 12.47
CA LEU A 236 -12.50 5.58 12.37
C LEU A 236 -12.02 5.99 13.76
N LEU A 237 -10.75 6.37 13.83
CA LEU A 237 -10.18 6.91 15.07
C LEU A 237 -10.75 8.31 15.34
N ALA A 238 -10.81 8.69 16.62
CA ALA A 238 -11.25 10.02 17.01
C ALA A 238 -10.43 11.13 16.30
N GLY A 239 -11.13 12.10 15.71
CA GLY A 239 -10.52 13.21 14.96
C GLY A 239 -9.95 12.83 13.58
N MET A 240 -10.18 11.60 13.12
CA MET A 240 -9.87 11.21 11.75
C MET A 240 -10.92 11.79 10.80
N ASP A 241 -10.47 12.23 9.64
CA ASP A 241 -11.33 12.83 8.62
C ASP A 241 -11.79 11.74 7.67
N SER A 242 -13.10 11.45 7.66
CA SER A 242 -13.69 10.44 6.78
C SER A 242 -13.52 10.80 5.31
N ASP A 243 -13.54 12.10 4.97
CA ASP A 243 -13.39 12.59 3.58
C ASP A 243 -11.93 12.42 3.08
N GLN A 244 -11.01 11.94 3.93
CA GLN A 244 -9.60 11.68 3.63
C GLN A 244 -9.22 10.22 3.87
N THR A 245 -10.21 9.34 3.98
CA THR A 245 -10.03 7.92 4.24
C THR A 245 -10.64 7.11 3.11
N GLU A 246 -9.89 6.18 2.53
CA GLU A 246 -10.32 5.32 1.42
C GLU A 246 -9.64 3.94 1.51
N MET A 247 -10.13 2.94 0.76
CA MET A 247 -9.39 1.69 0.62
C MET A 247 -8.18 1.89 -0.30
N CYS A 248 -7.06 1.23 0.01
CA CYS A 248 -5.87 1.27 -0.84
C CYS A 248 -6.10 0.62 -2.20
N PHE A 249 -6.96 -0.40 -2.23
CA PHE A 249 -7.38 -1.20 -3.38
C PHE A 249 -8.64 -1.95 -2.96
N SER A 250 -9.45 -2.42 -3.92
CA SER A 250 -10.63 -3.23 -3.62
C SER A 250 -10.23 -4.46 -2.78
N PRO A 251 -10.87 -4.71 -1.62
CA PRO A 251 -10.51 -5.84 -0.78
C PRO A 251 -10.47 -7.18 -1.52
N ILE A 252 -9.49 -8.01 -1.19
CA ILE A 252 -9.23 -9.29 -1.84
C ILE A 252 -9.61 -10.41 -0.87
N ILE A 253 -10.66 -11.13 -1.20
CA ILE A 253 -11.19 -12.29 -0.46
C ILE A 253 -11.00 -13.53 -1.34
N GLN A 254 -10.34 -14.56 -0.80
CA GLN A 254 -10.06 -15.81 -1.50
C GLN A 254 -10.37 -16.99 -0.60
N SER A 255 -11.04 -18.01 -1.13
CA SER A 255 -11.25 -19.30 -0.48
C SER A 255 -11.49 -20.40 -1.53
N GLY A 256 -11.65 -21.64 -1.08
CA GLY A 256 -11.84 -22.80 -1.95
C GLY A 256 -10.50 -23.30 -2.47
N GLU A 257 -10.33 -23.33 -3.78
CA GLU A 257 -9.11 -23.83 -4.44
C GLU A 257 -8.39 -22.76 -5.28
N ASN A 258 -8.99 -21.57 -5.41
CA ASN A 258 -8.52 -20.50 -6.28
C ASN A 258 -7.81 -19.40 -5.48
N TYR A 259 -6.50 -19.52 -5.31
CA TYR A 259 -5.68 -18.54 -4.58
C TYR A 259 -4.66 -17.84 -5.49
N SER A 260 -4.52 -16.54 -5.28
CA SER A 260 -3.47 -15.73 -5.91
C SER A 260 -2.89 -14.79 -4.86
N LEU A 261 -1.71 -15.15 -4.35
CA LEU A 261 -1.01 -14.40 -3.29
C LEU A 261 -0.32 -13.14 -3.86
N LYS A 262 -1.11 -12.29 -4.52
CA LYS A 262 -0.68 -11.05 -5.16
C LYS A 262 -1.68 -9.95 -4.84
N PHE A 263 -1.19 -8.74 -4.60
CA PHE A 263 -2.02 -7.56 -4.36
C PHE A 263 -2.72 -7.02 -5.63
N SER A 264 -2.44 -7.61 -6.79
CA SER A 264 -3.15 -7.34 -8.04
C SER A 264 -4.28 -8.35 -8.30
N ALA A 265 -4.54 -9.27 -7.38
CA ALA A 265 -5.67 -10.17 -7.46
C ALA A 265 -6.97 -9.41 -7.17
N THR A 266 -8.10 -9.98 -7.60
CA THR A 266 -9.43 -9.45 -7.32
C THR A 266 -10.29 -10.51 -6.65
N SER A 267 -11.24 -10.08 -5.84
CA SER A 267 -12.28 -10.96 -5.32
C SER A 267 -13.18 -11.40 -6.47
N ASN A 268 -13.30 -12.72 -6.67
CA ASN A 268 -14.11 -13.26 -7.76
C ASN A 268 -15.59 -13.45 -7.34
N ASP A 269 -16.39 -14.02 -8.23
CA ASP A 269 -17.82 -14.27 -8.01
C ASP A 269 -18.13 -15.68 -7.49
N ASP A 270 -17.10 -16.46 -7.15
CA ASP A 270 -17.26 -17.75 -6.49
C ASP A 270 -17.82 -17.53 -5.07
N ARG A 271 -18.53 -18.54 -4.57
CA ARG A 271 -19.06 -18.54 -3.22
C ARG A 271 -17.94 -18.84 -2.22
N LEU A 272 -18.02 -18.22 -1.05
CA LEU A 272 -17.13 -18.51 0.07
C LEU A 272 -17.18 -20.01 0.41
N ASP A 273 -16.02 -20.65 0.45
CA ASP A 273 -15.80 -22.02 0.89
C ASP A 273 -15.24 -22.03 2.32
N TYR A 274 -15.79 -22.90 3.15
CA TYR A 274 -15.50 -22.95 4.59
C TYR A 274 -14.30 -23.84 4.88
N GLY A 275 -13.13 -23.43 4.37
CA GLY A 275 -11.85 -24.06 4.67
C GLY A 275 -10.84 -22.99 5.05
N VAL A 276 -10.11 -22.51 4.03
CA VAL A 276 -9.11 -21.46 4.22
C VAL A 276 -9.59 -20.19 3.56
N ILE A 277 -9.73 -19.11 4.35
CA ILE A 277 -10.26 -17.83 3.88
C ILE A 277 -9.17 -16.78 4.05
N ILE A 278 -8.63 -16.28 2.95
CA ILE A 278 -7.62 -15.22 2.94
C ILE A 278 -8.31 -13.88 2.68
N CYS A 279 -8.03 -12.90 3.55
CA CYS A 279 -8.47 -11.52 3.41
C CYS A 279 -7.25 -10.61 3.33
N THR A 280 -7.17 -9.81 2.27
CA THR A 280 -6.12 -8.80 2.06
C THR A 280 -6.78 -7.46 1.75
N PHE A 281 -6.51 -6.45 2.56
CA PHE A 281 -6.96 -5.09 2.31
C PHE A 281 -6.03 -4.09 3.01
N GLY A 282 -6.31 -2.80 2.86
CA GLY A 282 -5.54 -1.74 3.47
C GLY A 282 -6.31 -0.43 3.40
N VAL A 283 -6.18 0.40 4.42
CA VAL A 283 -6.80 1.72 4.45
C VAL A 283 -5.75 2.74 4.05
N ARG A 284 -6.17 3.77 3.33
CA ARG A 284 -5.36 4.92 2.95
C ARG A 284 -5.92 6.13 3.68
N TYR A 285 -5.07 6.85 4.40
CA TYR A 285 -5.45 8.07 5.11
C TYR A 285 -4.56 9.23 4.72
N ARG A 286 -5.17 10.33 4.25
CA ARG A 286 -4.45 11.51 3.73
C ARG A 286 -3.37 11.10 2.73
N TYR A 287 -3.74 10.21 1.81
CA TYR A 287 -2.91 9.59 0.79
C TYR A 287 -1.94 8.50 1.26
N TYR A 288 -1.72 8.29 2.56
CA TYR A 288 -0.76 7.30 3.06
C TYR A 288 -1.41 5.93 3.30
N CYS A 289 -0.87 4.91 2.65
CA CYS A 289 -1.36 3.55 2.64
C CYS A 289 -0.94 2.74 3.87
N SER A 290 -1.76 1.76 4.19
CA SER A 290 -1.44 0.61 5.03
C SER A 290 -1.85 -0.68 4.33
N SER A 291 -1.50 -1.83 4.90
CA SER A 291 -2.03 -3.13 4.50
C SER A 291 -2.05 -4.11 5.67
N ILE A 292 -3.07 -4.97 5.67
CA ILE A 292 -3.21 -6.12 6.56
C ILE A 292 -3.61 -7.34 5.72
N ILE A 293 -3.02 -8.49 6.06
CA ILE A 293 -3.37 -9.78 5.46
C ILE A 293 -3.58 -10.78 6.59
N ARG A 294 -4.71 -11.48 6.55
CA ARG A 294 -5.03 -12.52 7.51
C ARG A 294 -5.65 -13.72 6.79
N THR A 295 -5.31 -14.90 7.29
CA THR A 295 -5.96 -16.15 6.93
C THR A 295 -6.84 -16.58 8.10
N MET A 296 -8.13 -16.77 7.85
CA MET A 296 -9.07 -17.42 8.76
C MET A 296 -9.21 -18.89 8.36
N LEU A 297 -9.34 -19.76 9.36
CA LEU A 297 -9.24 -21.21 9.18
C LEU A 297 -10.48 -21.87 9.80
N VAL A 298 -11.37 -22.41 8.98
CA VAL A 298 -12.55 -23.15 9.47
C VAL A 298 -12.18 -24.62 9.63
N GLN A 299 -12.35 -25.16 10.84
CA GLN A 299 -11.99 -26.54 11.21
C GLN A 299 -10.64 -27.00 10.63
N PRO A 300 -9.53 -26.27 10.91
CA PRO A 300 -8.24 -26.61 10.32
C PRO A 300 -7.69 -27.93 10.85
N THR A 301 -7.23 -28.78 9.94
CA THR A 301 -6.45 -29.98 10.28
C THR A 301 -5.17 -29.62 11.04
N GLU A 302 -4.60 -30.57 11.79
CA GLU A 302 -3.33 -30.38 12.49
C GLU A 302 -2.21 -29.91 11.54
N GLU A 303 -2.15 -30.44 10.31
CA GLU A 303 -1.18 -30.01 9.32
C GLU A 303 -1.39 -28.56 8.88
N GLN A 304 -2.64 -28.12 8.67
CA GLN A 304 -2.94 -26.72 8.35
C GLN A 304 -2.53 -25.79 9.49
N GLN A 305 -2.79 -26.19 10.74
CA GLN A 305 -2.37 -25.42 11.92
C GLN A 305 -0.84 -25.36 12.04
N ALA A 306 -0.14 -26.48 11.82
CA ALA A 306 1.31 -26.54 11.83
C ALA A 306 1.93 -25.64 10.74
N ASN A 307 1.43 -25.73 9.51
CA ASN A 307 1.88 -24.88 8.40
C ASN A 307 1.61 -23.39 8.67
N TYR A 308 0.48 -23.05 9.29
CA TYR A 308 0.16 -21.68 9.69
C TYR A 308 1.11 -21.16 10.79
N ASN A 309 1.45 -21.98 11.79
CA ASN A 309 2.40 -21.60 12.84
C ASN A 309 3.84 -21.42 12.32
N ILE A 310 4.27 -22.24 11.34
CA ILE A 310 5.53 -22.00 10.61
C ILE A 310 5.47 -20.62 9.94
N LEU A 311 4.35 -20.30 9.29
CA LEU A 311 4.17 -19.02 8.61
C LEU A 311 4.22 -17.83 9.58
N LEU A 312 3.60 -17.96 10.75
CA LEU A 312 3.66 -16.95 11.83
C LEU A 312 5.09 -16.70 12.30
N SER A 313 5.81 -17.77 12.67
CA SER A 313 7.21 -17.64 13.12
C SER A 313 8.15 -17.12 12.03
N THR A 314 7.85 -17.42 10.75
CA THR A 314 8.58 -16.84 9.62
C THR A 314 8.36 -15.33 9.52
N LEU A 315 7.13 -14.86 9.70
CA LEU A 315 6.83 -13.42 9.71
C LEU A 315 7.56 -12.71 10.86
N ASP A 316 7.60 -13.31 12.05
CA ASP A 316 8.29 -12.74 13.20
C ASP A 316 9.81 -12.64 12.95
N ALA A 317 10.43 -13.66 12.35
CA ALA A 317 11.84 -13.63 11.94
C ALA A 317 12.14 -12.52 10.92
N VAL A 318 11.21 -12.26 9.99
CA VAL A 318 11.32 -11.17 9.01
C VAL A 318 11.29 -9.80 9.69
N VAL A 319 10.34 -9.59 10.60
CA VAL A 319 10.19 -8.32 11.34
C VAL A 319 11.40 -8.05 12.23
N GLU A 320 11.95 -9.09 12.86
CA GLU A 320 13.17 -9.01 13.67
C GLU A 320 14.41 -8.63 12.83
N LYS A 321 14.51 -9.20 11.62
CA LYS A 321 15.63 -8.92 10.70
C LYS A 321 15.54 -7.54 10.06
N LEU A 322 14.34 -7.01 9.87
CA LEU A 322 14.09 -5.76 9.15
C LEU A 322 14.42 -4.54 10.03
N LYS A 323 15.64 -4.01 9.86
CA LYS A 323 16.15 -2.83 10.57
C LYS A 323 17.06 -2.00 9.66
N ASP A 324 17.39 -0.79 10.09
CA ASP A 324 18.27 0.12 9.35
C ASP A 324 19.58 -0.56 8.89
N GLY A 325 19.98 -0.27 7.66
CA GLY A 325 21.20 -0.78 7.03
C GLY A 325 21.13 -2.23 6.51
N VAL A 326 20.09 -3.00 6.85
CA VAL A 326 19.96 -4.39 6.39
C VAL A 326 19.50 -4.44 4.93
N LYS A 327 20.17 -5.25 4.11
CA LYS A 327 19.83 -5.46 2.71
C LYS A 327 18.51 -6.22 2.59
N LEU A 328 17.61 -5.78 1.71
CA LEU A 328 16.29 -6.39 1.54
C LEU A 328 16.36 -7.84 1.04
N SER A 329 17.39 -8.23 0.28
CA SER A 329 17.64 -9.64 -0.05
C SER A 329 17.92 -10.49 1.19
N ASP A 330 18.62 -9.94 2.19
CA ASP A 330 18.99 -10.69 3.38
C ASP A 330 17.77 -10.89 4.29
N VAL A 331 16.85 -9.92 4.29
CA VAL A 331 15.53 -10.06 4.93
C VAL A 331 14.73 -11.19 4.26
N TYR A 332 14.74 -11.26 2.92
CA TYR A 332 14.10 -12.37 2.19
C TYR A 332 14.73 -13.72 2.52
N ASN A 333 16.05 -13.79 2.53
CA ASN A 333 16.78 -15.03 2.77
C ASN A 333 16.50 -15.57 4.18
N VAL A 334 16.40 -14.72 5.21
CA VAL A 334 16.00 -15.14 6.56
C VAL A 334 14.64 -15.86 6.55
N ALA A 335 13.67 -15.37 5.79
CA ALA A 335 12.37 -16.03 5.67
C ALA A 335 12.48 -17.40 4.98
N ALA A 336 13.17 -17.45 3.85
CA ALA A 336 13.32 -18.67 3.06
C ALA A 336 14.11 -19.75 3.82
N ASP A 337 15.16 -19.36 4.54
CA ASP A 337 15.98 -20.24 5.36
C ASP A 337 15.19 -20.76 6.57
N HIS A 338 14.38 -19.91 7.23
CA HIS A 338 13.51 -20.34 8.33
C HIS A 338 12.48 -21.37 7.88
N VAL A 339 11.83 -21.17 6.72
CA VAL A 339 10.92 -22.16 6.14
C VAL A 339 11.65 -23.47 5.86
N LYS A 340 12.84 -23.39 5.24
CA LYS A 340 13.66 -24.56 4.93
C LYS A 340 14.10 -25.33 6.17
N GLU A 341 14.44 -24.64 7.26
CA GLU A 341 14.81 -25.27 8.54
C GLU A 341 13.62 -25.99 9.17
N LYS A 342 12.43 -25.36 9.18
CA LYS A 342 11.26 -25.91 9.86
C LYS A 342 10.58 -27.04 9.07
N LYS A 343 10.47 -26.89 7.76
CA LYS A 343 9.75 -27.85 6.89
C LYS A 343 10.23 -27.73 5.43
N PRO A 344 11.34 -28.37 5.05
CA PRO A 344 12.00 -28.24 3.73
C PRO A 344 11.06 -28.41 2.53
N GLU A 345 10.06 -29.28 2.63
CA GLU A 345 9.07 -29.55 1.58
C GLU A 345 8.21 -28.33 1.23
N LEU A 346 8.03 -27.38 2.16
CA LEU A 346 7.29 -26.14 1.90
C LEU A 346 8.08 -25.11 1.09
N GLN A 347 9.38 -25.32 0.85
CA GLN A 347 10.22 -24.36 0.14
C GLN A 347 9.71 -24.09 -1.27
N GLY A 348 9.19 -25.11 -1.96
CA GLY A 348 8.59 -24.97 -3.29
C GLY A 348 7.28 -24.19 -3.30
N ASN A 349 6.57 -24.15 -2.16
CA ASN A 349 5.30 -23.44 -2.00
C ASN A 349 5.48 -21.99 -1.54
N PHE A 350 6.66 -21.62 -1.04
CA PHE A 350 6.91 -20.31 -0.47
C PHE A 350 6.96 -19.19 -1.53
N VAL A 351 6.42 -18.02 -1.17
CA VAL A 351 6.38 -16.86 -2.06
C VAL A 351 7.77 -16.35 -2.45
N LYS A 352 7.89 -15.82 -3.68
CA LYS A 352 9.15 -15.28 -4.23
C LYS A 352 9.46 -13.83 -3.80
N SER A 353 8.52 -13.18 -3.11
CA SER A 353 8.68 -11.86 -2.54
C SER A 353 7.83 -11.77 -1.28
N ILE A 354 8.37 -11.14 -0.25
CA ILE A 354 7.76 -11.10 1.10
C ILE A 354 7.34 -9.68 1.52
N GLY A 355 7.16 -8.78 0.55
CA GLY A 355 6.71 -7.43 0.82
C GLY A 355 7.36 -6.36 -0.05
N PHE A 356 7.03 -5.12 0.25
CA PHE A 356 7.49 -3.92 -0.45
C PHE A 356 7.37 -2.68 0.42
N ALA A 357 8.16 -1.66 0.13
CA ALA A 357 7.97 -0.36 0.75
C ALA A 357 6.63 0.25 0.33
N THR A 358 6.01 0.97 1.26
CA THR A 358 4.72 1.65 1.07
C THR A 358 4.80 3.09 1.59
N GLY A 359 3.80 3.89 1.24
CA GLY A 359 3.72 5.29 1.60
C GLY A 359 2.53 5.93 0.92
N ILE A 360 2.77 6.97 0.14
CA ILE A 360 1.72 7.57 -0.70
C ILE A 360 1.30 6.61 -1.82
N GLU A 361 2.27 5.91 -2.39
CA GLU A 361 2.03 4.79 -3.27
C GLU A 361 1.90 3.52 -2.45
N PHE A 362 0.89 2.72 -2.80
CA PHE A 362 0.66 1.46 -2.11
C PHE A 362 1.87 0.53 -2.21
N ARG A 363 2.48 0.41 -3.40
CA ARG A 363 3.56 -0.52 -3.69
C ARG A 363 4.73 0.14 -4.42
N GLU A 364 5.86 0.20 -3.75
CA GLU A 364 7.11 0.67 -4.34
C GLU A 364 7.87 -0.46 -5.07
N GLY A 365 7.73 -0.48 -6.40
CA GLY A 365 8.29 -1.55 -7.24
C GLY A 365 9.82 -1.68 -7.23
N SER A 366 10.56 -0.61 -6.92
CA SER A 366 12.02 -0.65 -6.75
C SER A 366 12.46 -1.13 -5.36
N LEU A 367 11.57 -1.05 -4.35
CA LEU A 367 11.84 -1.36 -2.95
C LEU A 367 11.07 -2.61 -2.49
N MET A 368 11.19 -3.68 -3.28
CA MET A 368 10.62 -4.98 -2.97
C MET A 368 11.54 -5.78 -2.05
N ILE A 369 10.96 -6.61 -1.17
CA ILE A 369 11.69 -7.60 -0.37
C ILE A 369 11.67 -8.93 -1.12
N ASN A 370 12.78 -9.25 -1.79
CA ASN A 370 13.00 -10.49 -2.54
C ASN A 370 14.50 -10.77 -2.70
N ALA A 371 14.85 -11.97 -3.17
CA ALA A 371 16.24 -12.42 -3.32
C ALA A 371 17.13 -11.53 -4.22
N LYS A 372 16.55 -10.73 -5.12
CA LYS A 372 17.29 -9.88 -6.07
C LYS A 372 17.46 -8.44 -5.58
N SER A 373 16.84 -8.08 -4.46
CA SER A 373 16.81 -6.69 -4.00
C SER A 373 18.15 -6.27 -3.41
N ASN A 374 18.77 -5.25 -4.00
CA ASN A 374 20.06 -4.73 -3.55
C ASN A 374 19.97 -3.51 -2.64
N HIS A 375 18.77 -2.97 -2.44
CA HIS A 375 18.57 -1.83 -1.54
C HIS A 375 18.67 -2.25 -0.08
N LYS A 376 19.08 -1.29 0.75
CA LYS A 376 19.05 -1.41 2.21
C LYS A 376 17.80 -0.74 2.75
N ALA A 377 17.20 -1.37 3.77
CA ALA A 377 16.18 -0.74 4.59
C ALA A 377 16.81 0.45 5.34
N GLN A 378 16.05 1.53 5.47
CA GLN A 378 16.47 2.72 6.20
C GLN A 378 15.46 3.06 7.30
N LYS A 379 15.95 3.60 8.41
CA LYS A 379 15.10 4.18 9.46
C LYS A 379 14.01 5.08 8.85
N GLY A 380 12.79 4.90 9.33
CA GLY A 380 11.63 5.66 8.87
C GLY A 380 11.00 5.14 7.57
N MET A 381 11.59 4.13 6.90
CA MET A 381 10.87 3.42 5.84
C MET A 381 9.72 2.60 6.42
N VAL A 382 8.65 2.47 5.66
CA VAL A 382 7.50 1.63 6.02
C VAL A 382 7.35 0.55 4.95
N PHE A 383 7.14 -0.69 5.37
CA PHE A 383 6.94 -1.84 4.50
C PHE A 383 5.60 -2.51 4.78
N CYS A 384 4.91 -2.93 3.72
CA CYS A 384 3.92 -4.00 3.82
C CYS A 384 4.67 -5.32 3.68
N VAL A 385 4.88 -6.00 4.81
CA VAL A 385 5.55 -7.31 4.87
C VAL A 385 4.49 -8.39 4.79
N SER A 386 4.72 -9.42 3.99
CA SER A 386 3.84 -10.58 3.91
C SER A 386 4.61 -11.86 3.63
N VAL A 387 4.15 -12.97 4.18
CA VAL A 387 4.71 -14.30 3.93
C VAL A 387 3.56 -15.23 3.60
N GLY A 388 3.78 -16.15 2.66
CA GLY A 388 2.73 -17.08 2.25
C GLY A 388 3.24 -18.38 1.65
N PHE A 389 2.35 -19.37 1.67
CA PHE A 389 2.48 -20.64 0.99
C PHE A 389 1.34 -20.79 -0.01
N SER A 390 1.65 -21.08 -1.27
CA SER A 390 0.66 -21.33 -2.33
C SER A 390 0.75 -22.77 -2.82
N GLY A 391 -0.37 -23.33 -3.30
CA GLY A 391 -0.40 -24.68 -3.88
C GLY A 391 -0.17 -25.79 -2.87
N LEU A 392 -0.60 -25.58 -1.62
CA LEU A 392 -0.62 -26.65 -0.61
C LEU A 392 -1.78 -27.61 -0.92
N VAL A 393 -1.65 -28.87 -0.50
CA VAL A 393 -2.66 -29.90 -0.77
C VAL A 393 -3.18 -30.45 0.55
N LYS A 394 -4.50 -30.39 0.76
CA LYS A 394 -5.19 -31.15 1.79
C LYS A 394 -5.60 -32.48 1.17
N LYS A 395 -5.00 -33.57 1.64
CA LYS A 395 -5.34 -34.91 1.18
C LYS A 395 -6.80 -35.21 1.49
N GLY A 396 -7.52 -35.74 0.51
CA GLY A 396 -8.89 -36.20 0.73
C GLY A 396 -8.92 -37.42 1.65
N GLU A 397 -9.94 -37.52 2.50
CA GLU A 397 -10.28 -38.78 3.16
C GLU A 397 -11.07 -39.68 2.19
N ASP A 398 -10.74 -40.97 2.18
CA ASP A 398 -11.28 -42.07 1.38
C ASP A 398 -12.37 -41.69 0.35
N SER A 399 -11.97 -41.64 -0.92
CA SER A 399 -12.76 -41.32 -2.15
C SER A 399 -13.00 -39.84 -2.49
N LYS A 400 -12.62 -38.89 -1.63
CA LYS A 400 -12.66 -37.45 -1.98
C LYS A 400 -11.38 -37.02 -2.71
N LYS A 401 -11.51 -36.13 -3.69
CA LYS A 401 -10.37 -35.54 -4.39
C LYS A 401 -9.56 -34.66 -3.44
N ASP A 402 -8.24 -34.70 -3.60
CA ASP A 402 -7.31 -33.75 -3.01
C ASP A 402 -7.73 -32.32 -3.33
N LYS A 403 -7.71 -31.44 -2.32
CA LYS A 403 -8.08 -30.03 -2.47
C LYS A 403 -6.88 -29.14 -2.26
N GLN A 404 -6.75 -28.11 -3.10
CA GLN A 404 -5.69 -27.11 -2.92
C GLN A 404 -6.07 -26.05 -1.90
N TYR A 405 -5.08 -25.55 -1.17
CA TYR A 405 -5.21 -24.37 -0.31
C TYR A 405 -3.95 -23.51 -0.33
N ALA A 406 -4.06 -22.30 0.23
CA ALA A 406 -2.93 -21.40 0.44
C ALA A 406 -3.01 -20.78 1.84
N LEU A 407 -1.89 -20.31 2.37
CA LEU A 407 -1.82 -19.56 3.62
C LEU A 407 -1.11 -18.24 3.34
N PHE A 408 -1.67 -17.13 3.83
CA PHE A 408 -1.07 -15.82 3.62
C PHE A 408 -1.30 -14.90 4.81
N ILE A 409 -0.24 -14.25 5.26
CA ILE A 409 -0.27 -13.33 6.39
C ILE A 409 0.69 -12.17 6.14
N GLY A 410 0.33 -11.01 6.67
CA GLY A 410 1.09 -9.80 6.41
C GLY A 410 0.60 -8.62 7.22
N ASP A 411 1.49 -7.68 7.40
CA ASP A 411 1.37 -6.55 8.31
C ASP A 411 2.10 -5.32 7.74
N THR A 412 1.69 -4.13 8.18
CA THR A 412 2.45 -2.90 7.94
C THR A 412 3.45 -2.68 9.07
N VAL A 413 4.71 -2.44 8.73
CA VAL A 413 5.80 -2.27 9.71
C VAL A 413 6.67 -1.05 9.42
N LEU A 414 7.15 -0.40 10.47
CA LEU A 414 8.05 0.75 10.43
C LEU A 414 9.48 0.33 10.79
N VAL A 415 10.44 0.64 9.91
CA VAL A 415 11.87 0.35 10.13
C VAL A 415 12.43 1.29 11.19
N ASN A 416 13.01 0.69 12.23
CA ASN A 416 13.73 1.39 13.29
C ASN A 416 15.24 1.36 13.03
N GLU A 417 15.97 2.15 13.81
CA GLU A 417 17.44 2.25 13.70
C GLU A 417 18.14 1.00 14.27
N ASN A 418 18.02 0.78 15.58
CA ASN A 418 18.78 -0.26 16.29
C ASN A 418 17.95 -1.46 16.76
N THR A 419 16.63 -1.40 16.58
CA THR A 419 15.69 -2.44 17.03
C THR A 419 14.93 -3.03 15.85
N ALA A 420 14.28 -4.18 16.06
CA ALA A 420 13.35 -4.77 15.11
C ALA A 420 12.31 -3.76 14.62
N ALA A 421 11.74 -3.96 13.43
CA ALA A 421 10.71 -3.09 12.90
C ALA A 421 9.46 -3.06 13.81
N THR A 422 8.84 -1.88 13.94
CA THR A 422 7.61 -1.71 14.74
C THR A 422 6.39 -2.17 13.94
N LEU A 423 5.61 -3.09 14.49
CA LEU A 423 4.31 -3.46 13.94
C LEU A 423 3.30 -2.31 14.05
N LEU A 424 2.67 -1.93 12.93
CA LEU A 424 1.65 -0.87 12.87
C LEU A 424 0.21 -1.41 12.78
N THR A 425 0.03 -2.69 12.42
CA THR A 425 -1.27 -3.36 12.30
C THR A 425 -1.48 -4.41 13.41
N PRO A 426 -1.81 -4.01 14.66
CA PRO A 426 -1.83 -4.90 15.82
C PRO A 426 -3.09 -5.80 15.91
N ALA A 427 -3.57 -6.35 14.80
CA ALA A 427 -4.65 -7.35 14.83
C ALA A 427 -4.11 -8.72 15.24
N LYS A 428 -4.78 -9.37 16.21
CA LYS A 428 -4.44 -10.72 16.67
C LYS A 428 -4.41 -11.70 15.48
N LYS A 429 -3.41 -12.60 15.48
CA LYS A 429 -3.10 -13.51 14.36
C LYS A 429 -2.72 -14.93 14.77
N LYS A 430 -2.79 -15.27 16.05
CA LYS A 430 -2.54 -16.66 16.49
C LYS A 430 -3.72 -17.54 16.09
N ILE A 431 -3.49 -18.84 16.00
CA ILE A 431 -4.51 -19.82 15.57
C ILE A 431 -5.80 -19.72 16.39
N ASN A 432 -5.72 -19.53 17.70
CA ASN A 432 -6.89 -19.37 18.57
C ASN A 432 -7.75 -18.14 18.19
N ASN A 433 -7.13 -17.11 17.61
CA ASN A 433 -7.82 -15.88 17.22
C ASN A 433 -8.35 -15.88 15.78
N VAL A 434 -7.92 -16.80 14.91
CA VAL A 434 -8.31 -16.84 13.48
C VAL A 434 -8.90 -18.17 13.05
N GLY A 435 -8.76 -19.21 13.88
CA GLY A 435 -9.42 -20.50 13.73
C GLY A 435 -10.88 -20.38 14.15
N ILE A 436 -11.77 -20.95 13.34
CA ILE A 436 -13.20 -21.09 13.61
C ILE A 436 -13.45 -22.58 13.83
N PHE A 437 -13.88 -22.94 15.04
CA PHE A 437 -14.22 -24.31 15.41
C PHE A 437 -15.73 -24.37 15.60
N LEU A 438 -16.40 -25.21 14.81
CA LEU A 438 -17.81 -25.49 14.98
C LEU A 438 -17.97 -26.40 16.19
N LYS A 439 -18.95 -26.13 17.05
CA LYS A 439 -19.34 -27.07 18.12
C LYS A 439 -20.09 -28.24 17.51
N ASP A 440 -19.85 -29.43 18.03
CA ASP A 440 -20.66 -30.62 17.71
C ASP A 440 -21.91 -30.64 18.60
N GLU A 441 -23.06 -31.09 18.06
CA GLU A 441 -24.38 -31.14 18.73
C GLU A 441 -24.37 -31.97 20.05
N ASP A 442 -23.35 -32.81 20.24
CA ASP A 442 -23.22 -33.76 21.36
C ASP A 442 -22.41 -33.22 22.56
N GLU A 443 -21.81 -32.02 22.49
CA GLU A 443 -21.11 -31.37 23.61
C GLU A 443 -21.97 -30.30 24.32
N GLN A 444 -23.25 -30.62 24.57
CA GLN A 444 -24.04 -29.93 25.59
C GLN A 444 -23.83 -30.61 26.94
N GLU A 445 -22.70 -30.35 27.61
CA GLU A 445 -22.61 -30.24 29.07
C GLU A 445 -21.18 -29.83 29.48
N ASP A 446 -21.12 -28.86 30.40
CA ASP A 446 -19.95 -28.48 31.22
C ASP A 446 -18.77 -27.73 30.58
N SER A 447 -18.91 -26.41 30.40
CA SER A 447 -17.76 -25.51 30.58
C SER A 447 -18.16 -24.12 31.12
N ASP A 448 -18.58 -24.06 32.39
CA ASP A 448 -18.55 -22.82 33.21
C ASP A 448 -17.14 -22.58 33.79
N ASN A 449 -16.08 -22.76 32.99
CA ASN A 449 -14.70 -22.42 33.39
C ASN A 449 -14.19 -21.22 32.59
N ALA A 450 -13.89 -20.14 33.31
CA ALA A 450 -13.58 -18.80 32.82
C ALA A 450 -12.19 -18.64 32.14
N ASP A 451 -11.58 -19.72 31.62
CA ASP A 451 -10.26 -19.68 30.97
C ASP A 451 -10.31 -19.94 29.45
N ASP A 452 -11.50 -20.08 28.87
CA ASP A 452 -11.75 -20.42 27.46
C ASP A 452 -12.06 -19.19 26.57
N GLU A 453 -11.65 -17.98 26.98
CA GLU A 453 -12.00 -16.71 26.31
C GLU A 453 -11.33 -16.49 24.93
N ASP A 454 -10.44 -17.38 24.49
CA ASP A 454 -9.52 -17.08 23.37
C ASP A 454 -9.76 -17.90 22.09
N LEU A 455 -10.77 -18.79 22.04
CA LEU A 455 -11.20 -19.54 20.84
C LEU A 455 -12.49 -18.97 20.23
N LEU A 456 -12.54 -18.80 18.90
CA LEU A 456 -13.78 -18.42 18.22
C LEU A 456 -14.69 -19.64 18.05
N ARG A 457 -15.77 -19.65 18.82
CA ARG A 457 -16.84 -20.64 18.72
C ARG A 457 -18.01 -20.03 17.96
N SER A 458 -18.47 -20.73 16.92
CA SER A 458 -19.75 -20.44 16.27
C SER A 458 -20.92 -20.81 17.19
N ALA A 459 -22.05 -20.12 17.08
CA ALA A 459 -23.26 -20.48 17.83
C ALA A 459 -24.19 -21.38 16.99
N GLU A 460 -24.77 -22.42 17.59
CA GLU A 460 -25.76 -23.31 16.96
C GLU A 460 -27.16 -22.66 16.80
N GLY A 461 -27.87 -23.14 15.77
CA GLY A 461 -29.20 -22.66 15.35
C GLY A 461 -30.37 -23.03 16.28
N LYS A 462 -31.43 -22.22 16.17
CA LYS A 462 -32.79 -22.47 16.70
C LYS A 462 -33.78 -21.98 15.63
N SER A 463 -34.93 -22.59 15.30
CA SER A 463 -35.69 -23.71 15.84
C SER A 463 -36.72 -24.14 14.77
N LYS A 464 -37.13 -25.41 14.78
CA LYS A 464 -38.34 -25.93 14.14
C LYS A 464 -39.58 -25.10 14.54
N LEU A 465 -40.47 -24.86 13.57
CA LEU A 465 -41.91 -24.69 13.79
C LEU A 465 -42.64 -25.45 12.68
N LEU A 466 -42.92 -26.72 12.94
CA LEU A 466 -43.99 -27.47 12.28
C LEU A 466 -45.24 -27.26 13.14
N GLU A 467 -46.11 -26.34 12.76
CA GLU A 467 -47.48 -26.32 13.25
C GLU A 467 -48.35 -27.22 12.35
N ASN A 468 -48.56 -28.44 12.81
CA ASN A 468 -49.76 -29.21 12.47
C ASN A 468 -50.95 -28.56 13.16
N ARG A 469 -51.89 -27.98 12.41
CA ARG A 469 -53.30 -27.88 12.81
C ARG A 469 -54.23 -28.12 11.63
N THR A 470 -54.64 -29.37 11.48
CA THR A 470 -55.96 -29.76 10.98
C THR A 470 -56.99 -29.44 12.06
N ARG A 471 -57.85 -28.45 11.84
CA ARG A 471 -59.31 -28.55 11.65
C ARG A 471 -59.93 -27.16 11.60
#